data_AF-A0A453L559-F1
#
_entry.id   AF-A0A453L559-F1
#
_cell.length_a   1.000
_cell.length_b   1.000
_cell.length_c   1.000
_cell.angle_alpha   90.00
_cell.angle_beta   90.00
_cell.angle_gamma   90.00
#
_symmetry.space_group_name_H-M   'P 1'
#
loop_
_entity.id
_entity.type
_entity.pdbx_description
1 polymer ?
#
loop_
_entity_poly.entity_id
_entity_poly.type
_entity_poly.pdbx_seq_one_letter_code
_entity_poly.pdbx_strand_id
1 'polypeptide(L)' 'MYPDYNYVKCKADAHQNSPGTPVSSAKLSNLGWKPRALEETLLDSIEYYRKTGILQDVEGQTYRLPDIFRHYQAANE' A
#
# COMPACT_ATOMS: atom_id res chain seq x y z
N MET A 1 -6.23 -14.53 -12.38
CA MET A 1 -6.77 -13.60 -13.39
C MET A 1 -7.78 -14.38 -14.22
N TYR A 2 -9.01 -13.88 -14.40
CA TYR A 2 -10.08 -14.64 -15.07
C TYR A 2 -10.00 -14.43 -16.59
N PRO A 3 -9.64 -15.46 -17.39
CA PRO A 3 -9.35 -15.29 -18.81
C PRO A 3 -10.55 -14.82 -19.64
N ASP A 4 -11.76 -15.20 -19.25
CA ASP A 4 -12.99 -14.97 -20.02
C ASP A 4 -13.65 -13.62 -19.73
N TYR A 5 -13.05 -12.81 -18.85
CA TYR A 5 -13.59 -11.50 -18.52
C TYR A 5 -12.99 -10.44 -19.46
N ASN A 6 -13.87 -9.67 -20.13
CA ASN A 6 -13.44 -8.55 -20.97
C ASN A 6 -13.01 -7.38 -20.09
N TYR A 7 -11.79 -7.45 -19.56
CA TYR A 7 -11.20 -6.34 -18.82
C TYR A 7 -11.01 -5.16 -19.76
N VAL A 8 -11.70 -4.06 -19.44
CA VAL A 8 -11.45 -2.77 -20.10
C VAL A 8 -9.96 -2.48 -19.96
N LYS A 9 -9.29 -2.31 -21.10
CA LYS A 9 -7.88 -1.96 -21.15
C LYS A 9 -7.74 -0.52 -20.65
N CYS A 10 -7.73 -0.35 -19.33
CA CYS A 10 -7.43 0.92 -18.70
C CYS A 10 -6.08 1.37 -19.26
N LYS A 11 -6.08 2.47 -20.00
CA LYS A 11 -4.83 3.14 -20.33
C LYS A 11 -4.27 3.56 -18.98
N ALA A 12 -3.31 2.80 -18.46
CA ALA A 12 -2.52 3.26 -17.34
C ALA A 12 -1.79 4.47 -17.90
N ASP A 13 -2.30 5.66 -17.61
CA ASP A 13 -1.58 6.88 -17.91
C ASP A 13 -0.24 6.71 -17.23
N ALA A 14 0.84 6.60 -18.02
CA ALA A 14 2.18 6.27 -17.54
C ALA A 14 2.68 7.23 -16.45
N HIS A 15 1.97 8.34 -16.26
CA HIS A 15 2.15 9.33 -15.22
C HIS A 15 1.68 8.92 -13.82
N GLN A 16 0.83 7.89 -13.66
CA GLN A 16 0.41 7.41 -12.33
C GLN A 16 1.51 6.65 -11.57
N ASN A 17 2.55 6.19 -12.27
CA ASN A 17 3.64 5.42 -11.69
C ASN A 17 4.88 6.27 -11.36
N SER A 18 4.84 7.60 -11.56
CA SER A 18 5.92 8.46 -11.09
C SER A 18 5.83 8.69 -9.58
N PRO A 19 6.94 8.59 -8.84
CA PRO A 19 6.99 9.00 -7.44
C PRO A 19 6.48 10.45 -7.33
N GLY A 20 5.41 10.66 -6.56
CA GLY A 20 4.85 12.00 -6.30
C GLY A 20 3.57 12.35 -7.07
N THR A 21 3.08 11.51 -7.98
CA THR A 21 1.75 11.74 -8.57
C THR A 21 0.67 11.47 -7.51
N PRO A 22 -0.17 12.46 -7.15
CA PRO A 22 -1.23 12.25 -6.18
C PRO A 22 -2.26 11.26 -6.73
N VAL A 23 -2.41 10.13 -6.05
CA VAL A 23 -3.43 9.12 -6.39
C VAL A 23 -4.74 9.51 -5.71
N SER A 24 -5.84 9.47 -6.47
CA SER A 24 -7.18 9.76 -5.97
C SER A 24 -8.05 8.50 -5.93
N SER A 25 -8.74 8.29 -4.82
CA SER A 25 -9.72 7.22 -4.63
C SER A 25 -11.16 7.62 -5.02
N ALA A 26 -11.37 8.83 -5.55
CA ALA A 26 -12.72 9.39 -5.77
C ALA A 26 -13.63 8.48 -6.62
N LYS A 27 -13.09 7.85 -7.68
CA LYS A 27 -13.85 6.91 -8.51
C LYS A 27 -14.35 5.69 -7.73
N LEU A 28 -13.51 5.16 -6.83
CA LEU A 28 -13.88 4.02 -6.00
C LEU A 28 -14.91 4.41 -4.95
N SER A 29 -14.75 5.58 -4.32
CA SER A 29 -15.74 6.11 -3.37
C SER A 29 -17.11 6.31 -4.03
N ASN A 30 -17.16 6.77 -5.28
CA ASN A 30 -18.40 6.90 -6.05
C ASN A 30 -19.08 5.55 -6.35
N LEU A 31 -18.34 4.45 -6.38
CA LEU A 31 -18.88 3.09 -6.49
C LEU A 31 -19.33 2.51 -5.15
N GLY A 32 -19.30 3.31 -4.08
CA GLY A 32 -19.66 2.89 -2.73
C GLY A 32 -18.52 2.19 -1.98
N TRP A 33 -17.29 2.18 -2.52
CA TRP A 33 -16.15 1.66 -1.79
C TRP A 33 -15.83 2.53 -0.58
N LYS A 34 -15.73 1.91 0.59
CA LYS A 34 -15.31 2.55 1.83
C LYS A 34 -14.05 1.83 2.32
N PRO A 35 -12.86 2.47 2.27
CA PRO A 35 -11.65 1.86 2.78
C PRO A 35 -11.79 1.63 4.30
N ARG A 36 -11.14 0.57 4.79
CA ARG A 36 -11.00 0.34 6.24
C ARG A 36 -10.04 1.36 6.84
N ALA A 37 -10.07 1.52 8.17
CA ALA A 37 -9.10 2.37 8.85
C ALA A 37 -7.67 1.88 8.57
N LEU A 38 -6.72 2.82 8.55
CA LEU A 38 -5.32 2.51 8.25
C LEU A 38 -4.75 1.56 9.30
N GLU A 39 -5.02 1.86 10.56
CA GLU A 39 -4.57 1.12 11.73
C GLU A 39 -5.08 -0.32 11.69
N GLU A 40 -6.37 -0.52 11.42
CA GLU A 40 -6.97 -1.85 11.28
C GLU A 40 -6.30 -2.65 10.15
N THR A 41 -6.11 -2.01 8.99
CA THR A 41 -5.49 -2.66 7.83
C THR A 41 -4.03 -3.03 8.11
N LEU A 42 -3.29 -2.19 8.82
CA LEU A 42 -1.92 -2.45 9.21
C LEU A 42 -1.83 -3.59 10.23
N LEU A 43 -2.72 -3.61 11.24
CA LEU A 43 -2.78 -4.67 12.25
C LEU A 43 -3.05 -6.04 11.61
N ASP A 44 -4.05 -6.13 10.73
CA ASP A 44 -4.35 -7.35 9.96
C ASP A 44 -3.12 -7.84 9.18
N SER A 45 -2.42 -6.91 8.54
CA SER A 45 -1.23 -7.23 7.74
C SER A 45 -0.10 -7.76 8.61
N ILE A 46 0.20 -7.08 9.72
CA ILE A 46 1.24 -7.49 10.68
C ILE A 46 0.92 -8.88 11.24
N GLU A 47 -0.33 -9.12 11.63
CA GLU A 47 -0.75 -10.42 12.15
C GLU A 47 -0.57 -11.53 11.11
N TYR A 48 -0.98 -11.28 9.86
CA TYR A 48 -0.76 -12.22 8.76
C TYR A 48 0.73 -12.52 8.53
N TYR A 49 1.58 -11.48 8.49
CA TYR A 49 3.02 -11.66 8.30
C TYR A 49 3.67 -12.41 9.47
N ARG A 50 3.17 -12.23 10.70
CA ARG A 50 3.61 -13.01 11.86
C ARG A 50 3.18 -14.47 11.74
N LYS A 51 1.92 -14.74 11.36
CA LYS A 51 1.39 -16.09 11.16
C LYS A 51 2.12 -16.86 10.06
N THR A 52 2.57 -16.16 9.02
CA THR A 52 3.33 -16.74 7.90
C THR A 52 4.83 -16.85 8.17
N GLY A 53 5.31 -16.41 9.34
CA GLY A 53 6.73 -16.47 9.72
C GLY A 53 7.63 -15.47 8.98
N ILE A 54 7.03 -14.51 8.26
CA ILE A 54 7.76 -13.44 7.56
C ILE A 54 8.27 -12.41 8.56
N LEU A 55 7.45 -12.05 9.55
CA LEU A 55 7.88 -11.28 10.70
C LEU A 55 8.31 -12.25 11.80
N GLN A 56 9.61 -12.30 12.07
CA GLN A 56 10.19 -13.02 13.20
C GLN A 56 10.53 -12.02 14.30
N ASP A 57 10.21 -12.37 15.54
CA ASP A 57 10.60 -11.59 16.70
C ASP A 57 12.08 -11.89 16.99
N VAL A 58 12.97 -11.24 16.24
CA VAL A 58 14.41 -11.40 16.42
C VAL A 58 14.89 -10.31 17.36
N GLU A 59 15.15 -10.68 18.62
CA GLU A 59 15.79 -9.78 19.57
C GLU A 59 17.10 -9.23 18.97
N GLY A 60 17.17 -7.91 18.78
CA GLY A 60 18.37 -7.21 18.30
C GLY A 60 18.40 -6.84 16.81
N GLN A 61 17.41 -7.20 16.00
CA GLN A 61 17.38 -6.78 14.60
C GLN A 61 16.72 -5.39 14.47
N THR A 62 17.50 -4.37 14.10
CA THR A 62 16.95 -3.04 13.79
C THR A 62 16.17 -3.11 12.48
N TYR A 63 14.84 -2.95 12.54
CA TYR A 63 14.02 -2.82 11.34
C TYR A 63 14.49 -1.59 10.55
N ARG A 64 15.23 -1.81 9.45
CA ARG A 64 15.61 -0.73 8.53
C ARG A 64 14.37 -0.35 7.74
N LEU A 65 13.77 0.81 8.05
CA LEU A 65 12.68 1.35 7.21
C LEU A 65 13.15 1.41 5.76
N PRO A 66 12.35 0.88 4.81
CA PRO A 66 12.62 1.01 3.38
C PRO A 66 12.85 2.46 2.98
N ASP A 67 13.74 2.71 2.02
CA ASP A 67 14.19 4.06 1.64
C ASP A 67 13.04 5.00 1.25
N ILE A 68 11.93 4.44 0.76
CA ILE A 68 10.72 5.19 0.42
C ILE A 68 10.16 6.03 1.59
N PHE A 69 10.34 5.58 2.84
CA PHE A 69 9.82 6.28 4.01
C PHE A 69 10.73 7.39 4.54
N ARG A 70 12.00 7.47 4.09
CA ARG A 70 12.92 8.55 4.54
C ARG A 70 12.50 9.93 4.05
N HIS A 71 11.80 10.00 2.92
CA HIS A 71 11.43 11.26 2.26
C HIS A 71 10.39 12.09 3.05
N TYR A 72 9.66 11.48 3.99
CA TYR A 72 8.67 12.18 4.81
C TYR A 72 9.27 12.86 6.04
N GLN A 73 10.51 12.55 6.41
CA GLN A 73 11.14 13.09 7.61
C GLN A 73 11.85 14.43 7.37
N ALA A 74 12.15 14.78 6.11
CA ALA A 74 12.84 16.01 5.73
C ALA A 74 11.92 17.23 5.53
N ALA A 75 10.60 17.08 5.70
CA ALA A 75 9.63 18.16 5.48
C ALA A 75 9.22 18.90 6.78
N ASN A 76 9.76 18.50 7.94
CA ASN A 76 9.46 19.08 9.26
C ASN A 76 10.69 19.72 9.94
N GLU A 77 11.70 20.12 9.16
CA GLU A 77 12.86 20.90 9.65
C GLU A 77 12.88 22.30 9.02
#